data_AF-A0A925L0W9-F1
#
_entry.id   AF-A0A925L0W9-F1
#
_cell.length_a   1.000
_cell.length_b   1.000
_cell.length_c   1.000
_cell.angle_alpha   90.00
_cell.angle_beta   90.00
_cell.angle_gamma   90.00
#
_symmetry.space_group_name_H-M   'P 1'
#
loop_
_entity.id
_entity.type
_entity.pdbx_description
1 polymer ?
#
loop_
_entity_poly.entity_id
_entity_poly.type
_entity_poly.pdbx_seq_one_letter_code
_entity_poly.pdbx_strand_id
1 'polypeptide(L)'
;MAAQFREEAVPIRLLALGLVVLVSACAASSVPWQNPDVPKDQWSRDWSSCRRWAESQAGYREEDSSSQFRDYDRARAKSQISGYANMCMSDRGYFPAATK
;
A
#
# COMPACT_ATOMS: atom_id res chain seq x y z
N MET A 1 -22.10 -48.84 24.86
CA MET A 1 -21.58 -47.49 25.16
C MET A 1 -20.92 -46.97 23.90
N ALA A 2 -21.59 -46.08 23.15
CA ALA A 2 -21.04 -45.45 21.96
C ALA A 2 -20.94 -43.95 22.22
N ALA A 3 -19.74 -43.39 22.04
CA ALA A 3 -19.44 -41.98 22.22
C ALA A 3 -20.08 -41.17 21.10
N GLN A 4 -20.89 -40.16 21.46
CA GLN A 4 -21.44 -39.17 20.53
C GLN A 4 -20.40 -38.07 20.31
N PHE A 5 -19.79 -38.07 19.13
CA PHE A 5 -19.02 -36.92 18.64
C PHE A 5 -20.02 -35.82 18.29
N ARG A 6 -19.98 -34.71 19.04
CA ARG A 6 -20.72 -33.47 18.72
C ARG A 6 -19.98 -32.76 17.58
N GLU A 7 -20.57 -32.77 16.40
CA GLU A 7 -20.20 -31.87 15.31
C GLU A 7 -20.69 -30.46 15.66
N GLU A 8 -19.76 -29.62 16.14
CA GLU A 8 -20.04 -28.19 16.33
C GLU A 8 -20.03 -27.53 14.95
N ALA A 9 -21.23 -27.30 14.41
CA ALA A 9 -21.44 -26.55 13.18
C ALA A 9 -20.96 -25.11 13.39
N VAL A 10 -19.69 -24.84 13.06
CA VAL A 10 -19.13 -23.49 13.04
C VAL A 10 -19.95 -22.71 12.01
N PRO A 11 -20.72 -21.68 12.41
CA PRO A 11 -21.58 -20.97 11.49
C PRO A 11 -20.70 -20.32 10.43
N ILE A 12 -20.96 -20.64 9.16
CA ILE A 12 -20.22 -20.16 7.96
C ILE A 12 -20.01 -18.63 7.98
N ARG A 13 -20.89 -17.89 8.65
CA ARG A 13 -20.78 -16.43 8.87
C ARG A 13 -19.57 -16.02 9.72
N LEU A 14 -19.16 -16.81 10.72
CA LEU A 14 -17.95 -16.54 11.53
C LEU A 14 -16.66 -16.82 10.75
N LEU A 15 -16.67 -17.85 9.90
CA LEU A 15 -15.57 -18.16 8.98
C LEU A 15 -15.36 -17.03 7.96
N ALA A 16 -16.43 -16.48 7.41
CA ALA A 16 -16.37 -15.34 6.50
C ALA A 16 -15.81 -14.07 7.18
N LEU A 17 -16.19 -13.80 8.44
CA LEU A 17 -15.68 -12.65 9.18
C LEU A 17 -14.18 -12.78 9.50
N GLY A 18 -13.72 -13.98 9.86
CA GLY A 18 -12.30 -14.25 10.11
C GLY A 18 -11.42 -14.05 8.87
N LEU A 19 -11.94 -14.41 7.69
CA LEU A 19 -11.21 -14.25 6.43
C LEU A 19 -10.96 -12.77 6.07
N VAL A 20 -11.94 -11.89 6.32
CA VAL A 20 -11.82 -10.45 6.01
C VAL A 20 -10.76 -9.78 6.89
N VAL A 21 -10.64 -10.17 8.16
CA VAL A 21 -9.61 -9.63 9.07
C VAL A 21 -8.21 -10.06 8.63
N LEU A 22 -8.04 -11.31 8.19
CA LEU A 22 -6.74 -11.82 7.74
C LEU A 22 -6.22 -11.15 6.47
N VAL A 23 -7.09 -10.78 5.53
CA VAL A 23 -6.67 -10.11 4.28
C VAL A 23 -6.25 -8.64 4.53
N SER A 24 -6.81 -7.98 5.56
CA SER A 24 -6.46 -6.59 5.87
C SER A 24 -5.03 -6.41 6.40
N ALA A 25 -4.41 -7.47 6.95
CA ALA A 25 -3.05 -7.42 7.47
C ALA A 25 -1.96 -7.55 6.38
N CYS A 26 -2.30 -8.05 5.19
CA CYS A 26 -1.33 -8.27 4.11
C CYS A 26 -1.07 -7.02 3.24
N ALA A 27 -1.80 -5.92 3.50
CA ALA A 27 -1.54 -4.63 2.86
C ALA A 27 -0.62 -3.73 3.70
N ALA A 28 -0.01 -4.25 4.77
CA ALA A 28 1.07 -3.59 5.50
C ALA A 28 2.34 -3.61 4.64
N SER A 29 2.31 -2.93 3.49
CA SER A 29 3.49 -2.54 2.76
C SER A 29 4.38 -1.78 3.73
N SER A 30 5.52 -2.35 4.08
CA SER A 30 6.55 -1.66 4.84
C SER A 30 6.85 -0.34 4.11
N VAL A 31 6.50 0.77 4.75
CA VAL A 31 6.79 2.09 4.19
C VAL A 31 8.31 2.23 4.21
N PRO A 32 8.99 2.47 3.08
CA PRO A 32 10.45 2.60 3.03
C PRO A 32 10.93 3.94 3.58
N TRP A 33 10.15 4.55 4.49
CA TRP A 33 10.35 5.84 5.09
C TRP A 33 10.13 5.76 6.59
N GLN A 34 10.88 6.55 7.34
CA GLN A 34 10.81 6.63 8.79
C GLN A 34 10.89 8.09 9.25
N ASN A 35 10.18 8.41 10.32
CA ASN A 35 10.28 9.70 11.00
C ASN A 35 10.17 9.42 12.52
N PRO A 36 11.22 9.70 13.33
CA PRO A 36 11.22 9.40 14.77
C PRO A 36 10.21 10.24 15.56
N ASP A 37 9.81 11.40 15.01
CA ASP A 37 8.90 12.34 15.67
C ASP A 37 7.42 12.02 15.37
N VAL A 38 7.16 11.06 14.47
CA VAL A 38 5.80 10.69 14.04
C VAL A 38 5.51 9.22 14.38
N PRO A 39 4.34 8.91 14.98
CA PRO A 39 3.92 7.53 15.24
C PRO A 39 3.91 6.64 13.97
N LYS A 40 4.38 5.40 14.09
CA LYS A 40 4.56 4.46 12.96
C LYS A 40 3.28 4.16 12.19
N ASP A 41 2.14 4.17 12.87
CA ASP A 41 0.82 3.98 12.27
C ASP A 41 0.49 5.10 11.26
N GLN A 42 1.04 6.31 11.45
CA GLN A 42 0.84 7.43 10.54
C GLN A 42 1.72 7.35 9.29
N TRP A 43 2.85 6.63 9.32
CA TRP A 43 3.79 6.57 8.19
C TRP A 43 3.11 6.03 6.92
N SER A 44 2.26 5.01 7.06
CA SER A 44 1.52 4.42 5.92
C SER A 44 0.46 5.38 5.36
N ARG A 45 -0.21 6.12 6.25
CA ARG A 45 -1.20 7.14 5.87
C ARG A 45 -0.52 8.27 5.11
N ASP A 46 0.59 8.80 5.63
CA ASP A 46 1.34 9.89 5.02
C ASP A 46 1.92 9.47 3.67
N TRP A 47 2.52 8.28 3.59
CA TRP A 47 3.00 7.70 2.33
C TRP A 47 1.87 7.57 1.29
N SER A 48 0.71 7.03 1.68
CA SER A 48 -0.44 6.92 0.77
C SER A 48 -0.95 8.27 0.27
N SER A 49 -0.84 9.32 1.10
CA SER A 49 -1.23 10.68 0.73
C SER A 49 -0.22 11.30 -0.24
N CYS A 50 1.08 11.19 0.04
CA CYS A 50 2.15 11.66 -0.84
C CYS A 50 2.13 10.96 -2.18
N ARG A 51 1.88 9.64 -2.20
CA ARG A 51 1.79 8.86 -3.44
C ARG A 51 0.61 9.33 -4.31
N ARG A 52 -0.58 9.51 -3.73
CA ARG A 52 -1.75 10.01 -4.48
C ARG A 52 -1.56 11.42 -4.99
N TRP A 53 -0.92 12.28 -4.20
CA TRP A 53 -0.52 13.62 -4.65
C TRP A 53 0.51 13.55 -5.79
N ALA A 54 1.51 12.68 -5.70
CA ALA A 54 2.51 12.50 -6.75
C ALA A 54 1.91 11.98 -8.06
N GLU A 55 0.94 11.07 -7.99
CA GLU A 55 0.15 10.60 -9.14
C GLU A 55 -0.59 11.78 -9.81
N SER A 56 -1.18 12.69 -9.03
CA SER A 56 -1.84 13.88 -9.58
C SER A 56 -0.87 14.90 -10.18
N GLN A 57 0.35 15.01 -9.64
CA GLN A 57 1.40 15.88 -10.21
C GLN A 57 1.98 15.33 -11.53
N ALA A 58 2.16 14.02 -11.63
CA ALA A 58 2.71 13.42 -12.84
C ALA A 58 1.74 13.47 -14.03
N GLY A 59 0.43 13.54 -13.77
CA GLY A 59 -0.60 13.68 -14.80
C GLY A 59 -0.68 12.53 -15.80
N TYR A 60 0.02 11.42 -15.54
CA TYR A 60 0.07 10.26 -16.43
C TYR A 60 -1.24 9.49 -16.36
N ARG A 61 -1.87 9.30 -17.51
CA ARG A 61 -3.05 8.45 -17.70
C ARG A 61 -2.70 7.32 -18.65
N GLU A 62 -2.95 6.09 -18.21
CA GLU A 62 -2.64 4.88 -19.00
C GLU A 62 -3.43 4.83 -20.31
N GLU A 63 -4.64 5.37 -20.30
CA GLU A 63 -5.56 5.46 -21.44
C GLU A 63 -5.11 6.44 -22.53
N ASP A 64 -4.30 7.44 -22.19
CA ASP A 64 -3.77 8.42 -23.15
C ASP A 64 -2.53 7.86 -23.89
N SER A 65 -1.92 6.77 -23.38
CA SER A 65 -0.69 6.20 -23.91
C SER A 65 -0.94 5.18 -25.03
N SER A 66 -1.45 5.66 -26.16
CA SER A 66 -1.59 4.89 -27.42
C SER A 66 -0.27 4.74 -28.20
N SER A 67 0.85 5.21 -27.65
CA SER A 67 2.16 5.19 -28.31
C SER A 67 2.72 3.77 -28.41
N GLN A 68 3.52 3.49 -29.45
CA GLN A 68 4.33 2.26 -29.54
C GLN A 68 5.37 2.15 -28.41
N PHE A 69 5.52 3.20 -27.60
CA PHE A 69 6.45 3.30 -26.48
C PHE A 69 5.73 3.26 -25.13
N ARG A 70 4.49 2.76 -25.07
CA ARG A 70 3.69 2.72 -23.83
C ARG A 70 4.45 2.22 -22.61
N ASP A 71 5.24 1.16 -22.75
CA ASP A 71 6.00 0.61 -21.63
C ASP A 71 7.12 1.56 -21.16
N TYR A 72 7.76 2.27 -22.10
CA TYR A 72 8.74 3.31 -21.80
C TYR A 72 8.08 4.53 -21.14
N ASP A 73 6.96 5.00 -21.68
CA ASP A 73 6.21 6.14 -21.15
C ASP A 73 5.70 5.84 -19.73
N ARG A 74 5.18 4.62 -19.51
CA ARG A 74 4.79 4.11 -18.20
C ARG A 74 5.98 4.07 -17.23
N ALA A 75 7.13 3.56 -17.66
CA ALA A 75 8.32 3.50 -16.81
C ALA A 75 8.82 4.90 -16.43
N ARG A 76 8.84 5.83 -17.39
CA ARG A 76 9.18 7.23 -17.16
C ARG A 76 8.21 7.90 -16.19
N ALA A 77 6.90 7.71 -16.38
CA ALA A 77 5.88 8.24 -15.48
C ALA A 77 6.03 7.69 -14.06
N LYS A 78 6.26 6.38 -13.92
CA LYS A 78 6.52 5.75 -12.61
C LYS A 78 7.74 6.37 -11.91
N SER A 79 8.81 6.65 -12.66
CA SER A 79 9.99 7.34 -12.14
C SER A 79 9.64 8.76 -11.65
N GLN A 80 8.89 9.54 -12.43
CA GLN A 80 8.45 10.88 -12.03
C GLN A 80 7.58 10.85 -10.76
N ILE A 81 6.58 9.96 -10.72
CA ILE A 81 5.72 9.77 -9.53
C ILE A 81 6.58 9.43 -8.31
N SER A 82 7.59 8.57 -8.46
CA SER A 82 8.49 8.24 -7.35
C SER A 82 9.29 9.46 -6.88
N GLY A 83 9.77 10.30 -7.79
CA GLY A 83 10.48 11.54 -7.46
C GLY A 83 9.60 12.51 -6.66
N TYR A 84 8.37 12.76 -7.11
CA TYR A 84 7.42 13.60 -6.37
C TYR A 84 7.07 13.01 -5.01
N ALA A 85 6.78 11.71 -4.94
CA ALA A 85 6.46 11.06 -3.67
C ALA A 85 7.63 11.17 -2.67
N ASN A 86 8.87 11.02 -3.14
CA ASN A 86 10.06 11.18 -2.30
C ASN A 86 10.19 12.61 -1.77
N MET A 87 10.01 13.62 -2.63
CA MET A 87 10.04 15.03 -2.23
C MET A 87 8.98 15.32 -1.16
N CYS A 88 7.74 14.88 -1.36
CA CYS A 88 6.66 15.06 -0.38
C CYS A 88 6.96 14.41 0.99
N MET A 89 7.59 13.23 0.99
CA MET A 89 8.00 12.58 2.23
C MET A 89 9.13 13.36 2.92
N SER A 90 10.14 13.78 2.16
CA SER A 90 11.26 14.58 2.68
C SER A 90 10.81 15.93 3.26
N ASP A 91 9.87 16.63 2.61
CA ASP A 91 9.29 17.89 3.10
C ASP A 91 8.54 17.71 4.43
N ARG A 92 8.03 16.50 4.69
CA ARG A 92 7.39 16.11 5.95
C ARG A 92 8.37 15.63 7.02
N GLY A 93 9.68 15.72 6.76
CA GLY A 93 10.71 15.29 7.70
C GLY A 93 10.90 13.78 7.76
N TYR A 94 10.39 13.03 6.78
CA TYR A 94 10.68 11.60 6.68
C TYR A 94 12.02 11.35 5.99
N PHE A 95 12.72 10.31 6.45
CA PHE A 95 13.98 9.85 5.90
C PHE A 95 13.81 8.44 5.32
N PRO A 96 14.55 8.06 4.27
CA PRO A 96 14.54 6.68 3.77
C PRO A 96 14.91 5.71 4.89
N ALA A 97 14.11 4.66 5.07
CA ALA A 97 14.44 3.58 5.98
C ALA A 97 15.68 2.87 5.41
N ALA A 98 16.74 2.72 6.22
CA ALA A 98 17.94 2.03 5.77
C ALA A 98 17.59 0.61 5.30
N THR A 99 17.92 0.28 4.06
CA THR A 99 17.88 -1.09 3.58
C THR A 99 18.94 -1.87 4.35
N LYS A 100 18.50 -2.80 5.22
CA LYS A 100 19.39 -3.78 5.83
C LYS A 100 19.88 -4.77 4.80
#